data_AF-A0AAV1NZT7-F1
#
_entry.id   AF-A0AAV1NZT7-F1
#
_cell.length_a   1.000
_cell.length_b   1.000
_cell.length_c   1.000
_cell.angle_alpha   90.00
_cell.angle_beta   90.00
_cell.angle_gamma   90.00
#
_symmetry.space_group_name_H-M   'P 1'
#
loop_
_entity.id
_entity.type
_entity.pdbx_description
1 polymer ?
#
loop_
_entity_poly.entity_id
_entity_poly.type
_entity_poly.pdbx_seq_one_letter_code
_entity_poly.pdbx_strand_id
1 'polypeptide(L)'
;MSNDLAGVWEVALSDGVHRIEFEHGTTTGKRVIYIDGKEILRRDWMFKLVGKETFTVGKSDAKATINIDAVSGFAYEYTLEINGKSLKKYMENRSKVTSTWVLNLDGIDCRVVLEKDTMDVWCNGQNIETAVSVTLMSFLYFCHVLFLF
;
A
#
# COMPACT_ATOMS: atom_id res chain seq x y z
N MET A 1 1.03 7.90 11.89
CA MET A 1 0.38 6.79 11.17
C MET A 1 1.45 5.80 10.79
N SER A 2 1.25 4.50 11.00
CA SER A 2 2.26 3.48 10.70
C SER A 2 2.47 3.38 9.18
N ASN A 3 3.72 3.17 8.75
CA ASN A 3 4.07 3.07 7.33
C ASN A 3 3.57 1.75 6.68
N ASP A 4 3.01 0.86 7.50
CA ASP A 4 2.63 -0.50 7.11
C ASP A 4 1.13 -0.65 6.81
N LEU A 5 0.34 0.42 6.85
CA LEU A 5 -1.09 0.35 6.55
C LEU A 5 -1.32 -0.15 5.11
N ALA A 6 -1.87 -1.36 5.00
CA ALA A 6 -2.00 -2.11 3.76
C ALA A 6 -3.40 -2.01 3.17
N GLY A 7 -4.44 -2.03 4.01
CA GLY A 7 -5.84 -1.94 3.58
C GLY A 7 -6.76 -1.38 4.65
N VAL A 8 -7.83 -0.74 4.18
CA VAL A 8 -8.93 -0.23 5.00
C VAL A 8 -10.23 -0.63 4.30
N TRP A 9 -11.19 -1.13 5.08
CA TRP A 9 -12.52 -1.50 4.61
C TRP A 9 -13.58 -1.00 5.59
N GLU A 10 -14.71 -0.54 5.05
CA GLU A 10 -15.92 -0.29 5.83
C GLU A 10 -16.94 -1.38 5.50
N VAL A 11 -17.41 -2.07 6.52
CA VAL A 11 -18.33 -3.21 6.39
C VAL A 11 -19.61 -2.90 7.14
N ALA A 12 -20.73 -2.83 6.42
CA ALA A 12 -22.06 -2.75 7.03
C ALA A 12 -22.53 -4.14 7.47
N LEU A 13 -22.68 -4.31 8.78
CA LEU A 13 -23.27 -5.48 9.43
C LEU A 13 -24.61 -5.09 10.09
N SER A 14 -25.29 -6.07 10.69
CA SER A 14 -26.59 -5.84 11.34
C SER A 14 -26.50 -4.93 12.57
N ASP A 15 -25.34 -4.84 13.21
CA ASP A 15 -25.09 -4.03 14.40
C ASP A 15 -24.41 -2.68 14.12
N GLY A 16 -24.12 -2.38 12.86
CA GLY A 16 -23.56 -1.09 12.44
C GLY A 16 -22.54 -1.21 11.31
N VAL A 17 -21.89 -0.09 11.00
CA VAL A 17 -20.74 -0.05 10.11
C VAL A 17 -19.47 -0.23 10.93
N HIS A 18 -18.65 -1.21 10.57
CA HIS A 18 -17.38 -1.48 11.20
C HIS A 18 -16.23 -1.11 10.27
N ARG A 19 -15.23 -0.41 10.80
CA ARG A 19 -14.01 -0.07 10.08
C ARG A 19 -12.92 -1.08 10.39
N ILE A 20 -12.44 -1.77 9.36
CA ILE A 20 -11.37 -2.77 9.46
C ILE A 20 -10.11 -2.19 8.85
N GLU A 21 -9.02 -2.22 9.59
CA GLU A 21 -7.71 -1.74 9.16
C GLU A 21 -6.69 -2.88 9.25
N PHE A 22 -5.87 -3.01 8.21
CA PHE A 22 -4.85 -4.05 8.14
C PHE A 22 -3.47 -3.44 7.92
N GLU A 23 -2.54 -3.74 8.80
CA GLU A 23 -1.12 -3.48 8.60
C GLU A 23 -0.40 -4.73 8.10
N HIS A 24 0.46 -4.57 7.10
CA HIS A 24 1.35 -5.62 6.61
C HIS A 24 2.75 -5.08 6.38
N GLY A 25 3.69 -5.47 7.26
CA GLY A 25 5.11 -5.14 7.12
C GLY A 25 5.80 -6.13 6.20
N THR A 26 6.20 -5.71 5.00
CA THR A 26 6.81 -6.60 3.99
C THR A 26 8.26 -6.99 4.30
N THR A 27 8.92 -6.33 5.24
CA THR A 27 10.28 -6.70 5.70
C THR A 27 10.28 -7.81 6.75
N THR A 28 9.33 -7.77 7.70
CA THR A 28 9.28 -8.71 8.83
C THR A 28 8.14 -9.72 8.74
N GLY A 29 7.22 -9.53 7.79
CA GLY A 29 5.94 -10.25 7.75
C GLY A 29 4.99 -9.86 8.87
N LYS A 30 5.18 -8.70 9.51
CA LYS A 30 4.28 -8.20 10.56
C LYS A 30 2.85 -8.10 10.01
N ARG A 31 1.86 -8.58 10.77
CA ARG A 31 0.44 -8.43 10.46
C ARG A 31 -0.29 -7.89 11.67
N VAL A 32 -1.07 -6.82 11.50
CA VAL A 32 -1.93 -6.29 12.58
C VAL A 32 -3.30 -5.99 12.01
N ILE A 33 -4.34 -6.41 12.72
CA ILE A 33 -5.73 -6.14 12.34
C ILE A 33 -6.38 -5.30 13.43
N TYR A 34 -7.01 -4.21 13.03
CA TYR A 34 -7.82 -3.37 13.89
C TYR A 34 -9.28 -3.39 13.41
N ILE A 35 -10.20 -3.39 14.37
CA ILE A 35 -11.64 -3.20 14.13
C ILE A 35 -12.07 -2.03 15.00
N ASP A 36 -12.63 -0.99 14.39
CA ASP A 36 -13.10 0.23 15.07
C ASP A 36 -12.01 0.86 15.96
N GLY A 37 -10.76 0.83 15.47
CA GLY A 37 -9.59 1.34 16.18
C GLY A 37 -9.05 0.41 17.28
N LYS A 38 -9.69 -0.73 17.55
CA LYS A 38 -9.21 -1.72 18.53
C LYS A 38 -8.43 -2.83 17.84
N GLU A 39 -7.21 -3.09 18.33
CA GLU A 39 -6.41 -4.23 17.89
C GLU A 39 -7.09 -5.54 18.28
N ILE A 40 -7.27 -6.43 17.29
CA ILE A 40 -7.85 -7.76 17.50
C ILE A 40 -6.86 -8.88 17.21
N LEU A 41 -5.83 -8.62 16.42
CA LEU A 41 -4.82 -9.61 16.04
C LEU A 41 -3.50 -8.91 15.77
N ARG A 42 -2.41 -9.51 16.26
CA ARG A 42 -1.03 -9.10 16.01
C ARG A 42 -0.14 -10.31 15.78
N ARG A 43 0.68 -10.22 14.73
CA ARG A 43 1.81 -11.10 14.43
C ARG A 43 3.01 -10.19 14.22
N ASP A 44 4.00 -10.22 15.10
CA ASP A 44 5.16 -9.33 14.99
C ASP A 44 6.16 -9.80 13.93
N TRP A 45 6.18 -11.10 13.64
CA TRP A 45 7.09 -11.67 12.65
C TRP A 45 6.49 -12.89 11.95
N MET A 46 6.63 -12.95 10.63
CA MET A 46 6.25 -14.10 9.81
C MET A 46 7.23 -14.28 8.65
N PHE A 47 7.71 -15.50 8.45
CA PHE A 47 8.58 -15.81 7.31
C PHE A 47 7.85 -15.72 5.97
N LYS A 48 6.56 -16.04 5.94
CA LYS A 48 5.73 -16.03 4.72
C LYS A 48 4.90 -14.76 4.66
N LEU A 49 5.12 -13.97 3.60
CA LEU A 49 4.42 -12.70 3.38
C LEU A 49 3.00 -12.89 2.83
N VAL A 50 2.78 -13.89 1.98
CA VAL A 50 1.44 -14.25 1.46
C VAL A 50 0.70 -15.21 2.40
N GLY A 51 -0.63 -15.25 2.30
CA GLY A 51 -1.45 -16.14 3.12
C GLY A 51 -2.78 -15.49 3.49
N LYS A 52 -3.32 -15.85 4.65
CA LYS A 52 -4.58 -15.29 5.12
C LYS A 52 -4.64 -15.19 6.63
N GLU A 53 -5.42 -14.24 7.11
CA GLU A 53 -5.79 -14.10 8.51
C GLU A 53 -7.32 -14.16 8.63
N THR A 54 -7.83 -14.96 9.57
CA THR A 54 -9.27 -15.12 9.80
C THR A 54 -9.62 -14.61 11.20
N PHE A 55 -10.71 -13.86 11.30
CA PHE A 55 -11.17 -13.20 12.52
C PHE A 55 -12.70 -13.01 12.49
N THR A 56 -13.27 -12.47 13.57
CA THR A 56 -14.72 -12.15 13.65
C THR A 56 -14.94 -10.64 13.76
N VAL A 57 -16.09 -10.17 13.26
CA VAL A 57 -16.47 -8.74 13.23
C VAL A 57 -17.91 -8.59 13.74
N GLY A 58 -18.13 -7.53 14.53
CA GLY A 58 -19.44 -7.17 15.06
C GLY A 58 -19.98 -8.14 16.12
N LYS A 59 -21.17 -7.86 16.62
CA LYS A 59 -21.86 -8.63 17.67
C LYS A 59 -22.36 -10.00 17.20
N SER A 60 -22.53 -10.17 15.89
CA SER A 60 -22.96 -11.45 15.31
C SER A 60 -21.79 -12.40 15.02
N ASP A 61 -20.56 -12.06 15.43
CA ASP A 61 -19.34 -12.81 15.12
C ASP A 61 -19.22 -13.16 13.63
N ALA A 62 -19.50 -12.19 12.76
CA ALA A 62 -19.44 -12.40 11.32
C ALA A 62 -18.02 -12.82 10.92
N LYS A 63 -17.89 -13.95 10.22
CA LYS A 63 -16.58 -14.50 9.86
C LYS A 63 -15.94 -13.63 8.79
N ALA A 64 -14.78 -13.09 9.10
CA ALA A 64 -13.97 -12.28 8.21
C ALA A 64 -12.65 -12.98 7.87
N THR A 65 -12.18 -12.84 6.65
CA THR A 65 -10.85 -13.31 6.23
C THR A 65 -10.17 -12.27 5.36
N ILE A 66 -8.95 -11.89 5.72
CA ILE A 66 -8.08 -11.07 4.85
C ILE A 66 -7.14 -12.04 4.13
N ASN A 67 -7.23 -12.08 2.80
CA ASN A 67 -6.29 -12.79 1.94
C ASN A 67 -5.19 -11.83 1.48
N ILE A 68 -3.96 -12.34 1.44
CA ILE A 68 -2.75 -11.63 1.02
C ILE A 68 -2.16 -12.43 -0.14
N ASP A 69 -2.31 -11.90 -1.33
CA ASP A 69 -1.87 -12.54 -2.56
C ASP A 69 -0.69 -11.77 -3.15
N ALA A 70 0.32 -12.48 -3.63
CA ALA A 70 1.38 -11.86 -4.42
C ALA A 70 0.86 -11.58 -5.82
N VAL A 71 1.10 -10.37 -6.30
CA VAL A 71 0.84 -9.98 -7.69
C VAL A 71 2.16 -9.64 -8.38
N SER A 72 2.13 -9.31 -9.68
CA SER A 72 3.32 -8.90 -10.42
C SER A 72 4.03 -7.70 -9.76
N GLY A 73 5.32 -7.53 -10.03
CA GLY A 73 6.07 -6.35 -9.57
C GLY A 73 6.40 -6.33 -8.07
N PHE A 74 6.58 -7.50 -7.44
CA PHE A 74 6.84 -7.63 -6.00
C PHE A 74 5.79 -6.96 -5.09
N ALA A 75 4.58 -6.77 -5.60
CA ALA A 75 3.46 -6.16 -4.89
C ALA A 75 2.52 -7.21 -4.29
N TYR A 76 1.68 -6.76 -3.36
CA TYR A 76 0.69 -7.60 -2.69
C TYR A 76 -0.71 -7.01 -2.86
N GLU A 77 -1.66 -7.87 -3.16
CA GLU A 77 -3.09 -7.57 -3.12
C GLU A 77 -3.69 -8.06 -1.80
N TYR A 78 -4.63 -7.27 -1.27
CA TYR A 78 -5.34 -7.57 -0.03
C TYR A 78 -6.83 -7.62 -0.30
N THR A 79 -7.45 -8.75 -0.02
CA THR A 79 -8.89 -8.95 -0.21
C THR A 79 -9.53 -9.30 1.13
N LEU A 80 -10.56 -8.54 1.52
CA LEU A 80 -11.40 -8.86 2.67
C LEU A 80 -12.60 -9.69 2.21
N GLU A 81 -12.87 -10.78 2.90
CA GLU A 81 -14.06 -11.60 2.71
C GLU A 81 -14.88 -11.60 3.99
N ILE A 82 -16.18 -11.31 3.89
CA ILE A 82 -17.14 -11.36 4.99
C ILE A 82 -18.20 -12.40 4.67
N ASN A 83 -18.35 -13.43 5.52
CA ASN A 83 -19.29 -14.55 5.32
C ASN A 83 -19.19 -15.18 3.92
N GLY A 84 -17.96 -15.27 3.38
CA GLY A 84 -17.70 -15.83 2.05
C GLY A 84 -17.98 -14.90 0.88
N LYS A 85 -18.36 -13.63 1.12
CA LYS A 85 -18.49 -12.60 0.06
C LYS A 85 -17.27 -11.70 0.08
N SER A 86 -16.55 -11.64 -1.04
CA SER A 86 -15.36 -10.80 -1.18
C SER A 86 -15.76 -9.33 -1.38
N LEU A 87 -15.23 -8.47 -0.52
CA LEU A 87 -15.25 -7.02 -0.64
C LEU A 87 -13.88 -6.59 -1.16
N LYS A 88 -13.83 -6.30 -2.47
CA LYS A 88 -12.63 -5.69 -3.05
C LYS A 88 -12.46 -4.28 -2.50
N LYS A 89 -11.20 -3.92 -2.26
CA LYS A 89 -10.74 -2.69 -1.62
C LYS A 89 -11.47 -1.44 -2.12
N TYR A 90 -11.86 -0.56 -1.20
CA TYR A 90 -12.12 0.85 -1.50
C TYR A 90 -10.88 1.64 -1.05
N MET A 91 -9.98 1.96 -2.00
CA MET A 91 -9.14 3.18 -2.03
C MET A 91 -7.94 3.04 -2.97
N GLU A 92 -7.80 4.06 -3.82
CA GLU A 92 -6.64 4.45 -4.62
C GLU A 92 -5.32 4.32 -3.84
N ASN A 93 -4.31 3.73 -4.46
CA ASN A 93 -2.94 3.68 -3.92
C ASN A 93 -1.94 4.14 -4.98
N ARG A 94 -2.23 5.28 -5.63
CA ARG A 94 -1.34 5.86 -6.64
C ARG A 94 0.05 6.17 -6.07
N SER A 95 0.16 6.45 -4.76
CA SER A 95 1.41 6.71 -4.04
C SER A 95 2.28 5.46 -3.77
N LYS A 96 1.70 4.25 -3.77
CA LYS A 96 2.48 3.01 -3.62
C LYS A 96 3.10 2.53 -4.92
N VAL A 97 2.45 2.83 -6.06
CA VAL A 97 2.91 2.44 -7.40
C VAL A 97 3.79 3.53 -8.02
N THR A 98 3.54 4.79 -7.69
CA THR A 98 4.25 5.93 -8.29
C THR A 98 4.72 6.94 -7.26
N SER A 99 5.89 7.53 -7.48
CA SER A 99 6.30 8.79 -6.84
C SER A 99 6.13 9.91 -7.85
N THR A 100 5.58 11.05 -7.46
CA THR A 100 5.40 12.21 -8.35
C THR A 100 6.05 13.44 -7.72
N TRP A 101 6.85 14.17 -8.49
CA TRP A 101 7.46 15.44 -8.12
C TRP A 101 7.08 16.50 -9.16
N VAL A 102 6.97 17.75 -8.72
CA VAL A 102 6.85 18.91 -9.61
C VAL A 102 8.08 19.78 -9.34
N LEU A 103 8.86 20.02 -10.39
CA LEU A 103 10.11 20.77 -10.36
C LEU A 103 9.91 22.03 -11.19
N ASN A 104 10.24 23.20 -10.64
CA ASN A 104 10.33 24.43 -11.42
C ASN A 104 11.75 24.58 -11.96
N LEU A 105 11.92 24.48 -13.28
CA LEU A 105 13.19 24.64 -13.98
C LEU A 105 13.07 25.86 -14.90
N ASP A 106 13.81 26.93 -14.59
CA ASP A 106 13.81 28.19 -15.35
C ASP A 106 12.40 28.76 -15.63
N GLY A 107 11.50 28.66 -14.65
CA GLY A 107 10.12 29.15 -14.76
C GLY A 107 9.14 28.17 -15.41
N ILE A 108 9.57 26.96 -15.78
CA ILE A 108 8.74 25.91 -16.34
C ILE A 108 8.54 24.81 -15.30
N ASP A 109 7.28 24.47 -15.01
CA ASP A 109 6.95 23.34 -14.14
C ASP A 109 7.08 22.02 -14.92
N CYS A 110 8.08 21.17 -14.61
CA CYS A 110 8.14 19.77 -15.04
C CYS A 110 7.54 18.88 -13.96
N ARG A 111 6.56 18.06 -14.34
CA ARG A 111 6.05 16.98 -13.52
C ARG A 111 6.82 15.69 -13.82
N VAL A 112 7.58 15.21 -12.85
CA VAL A 112 8.29 13.94 -12.91
C VAL A 112 7.48 12.86 -12.19
N VAL A 113 7.26 11.71 -12.82
CA VAL A 113 6.62 10.54 -12.22
C VAL A 113 7.58 9.36 -12.34
N LEU A 114 7.95 8.76 -11.21
CA LEU A 114 8.64 7.49 -11.17
C LEU A 114 7.62 6.38 -10.97
N GLU A 115 7.52 5.47 -11.93
CA GLU A 115 6.84 4.19 -11.75
C GLU A 115 7.79 3.23 -11.05
N LYS A 116 7.47 2.88 -9.81
CA LYS A 116 8.38 2.12 -8.94
C LYS A 116 8.57 0.66 -9.39
N ASP A 117 7.66 0.16 -10.23
CA ASP A 117 7.63 -1.23 -10.72
C ASP A 117 8.58 -1.42 -11.91
N THR A 118 8.38 -0.63 -12.98
CA THR A 118 9.23 -0.67 -14.17
C THR A 118 10.53 0.14 -14.00
N MET A 119 10.61 0.95 -12.94
CA MET A 119 11.63 2.01 -12.79
C MET A 119 11.61 3.02 -13.96
N ASP A 120 10.48 3.12 -14.66
CA ASP A 120 10.28 4.10 -15.71
C ASP A 120 10.13 5.49 -15.09
N VAL A 121 10.82 6.45 -15.71
CA VAL A 121 10.72 7.86 -15.34
C VAL A 121 9.98 8.59 -16.44
N TRP A 122 8.92 9.31 -16.07
CA TRP A 122 8.14 10.12 -16.97
C TRP A 122 8.32 11.60 -16.62
N CYS A 123 8.72 12.50 -17.54
CA CYS A 123 8.56 13.95 -17.36
C CYS A 123 7.48 14.45 -18.33
N ASN A 124 6.51 15.21 -17.80
CA ASN A 124 5.44 15.83 -18.60
C ASN A 124 4.71 14.85 -19.54
N GLY A 125 4.59 13.58 -19.11
CA GLY A 125 3.90 12.52 -19.85
C GLY A 125 4.73 11.81 -20.91
N GLN A 126 6.03 12.11 -21.05
CA GLN A 126 6.95 11.39 -21.92
C GLN A 126 7.86 10.47 -21.10
N ASN A 127 7.95 9.19 -21.49
CA ASN A 127 8.89 8.23 -20.90
C ASN A 127 10.31 8.66 -21.29
N ILE A 128 11.14 8.90 -20.28
CA ILE A 128 12.54 9.23 -20.47
C ILE A 128 13.30 7.91 -20.43
N GLU A 129 14.01 7.59 -21.51
CA GLU A 129 14.84 6.40 -21.58
C GLU A 129 15.96 6.51 -20.54
N THR A 130 15.79 5.81 -19.42
CA THR A 130 16.74 5.82 -18.31
C THR A 130 17.95 4.98 -18.71
N ALA A 131 18.88 5.56 -19.47
CA ALA A 131 20.21 5.01 -19.54
C ALA A 131 20.71 4.87 -18.09
N VAL A 132 21.11 3.64 -17.71
CA VAL A 132 21.64 3.25 -16.40
C VAL A 132 23.01 3.93 -16.19
N SER A 133 23.02 5.26 -16.22
CA SER A 133 24.09 6.11 -15.79
C SER A 133 23.68 6.52 -14.38
N VAL A 134 24.47 6.03 -13.43
CA VAL A 134 24.40 6.19 -11.98
C VAL A 134 24.04 7.63 -11.53
N THR A 135 24.26 8.62 -12.40
CA THR A 135 23.93 10.03 -12.25
C THR A 135 22.46 10.34 -11.95
N LEU A 136 21.48 9.71 -12.62
CA LEU A 136 20.05 10.07 -12.46
C LEU A 136 19.44 9.41 -11.21
N MET A 137 19.87 8.19 -10.91
CA MET A 137 19.50 7.49 -9.69
C MET A 137 20.11 8.19 -8.46
N SER A 138 21.32 8.73 -8.60
CA SER A 138 21.94 9.60 -7.59
C SER A 138 21.16 10.91 -7.43
N PHE A 139 20.65 11.50 -8.51
CA PHE A 139 19.85 12.74 -8.45
C PHE A 139 18.47 12.54 -7.81
N LEU A 140 17.81 11.40 -8.07
CA LEU A 140 16.56 11.03 -7.42
C LEU A 140 16.76 10.67 -5.94
N TYR A 141 17.86 9.99 -5.59
CA TYR A 141 18.27 9.81 -4.19
C TYR A 141 18.59 11.16 -3.53
N PHE A 142 19.27 12.06 -4.24
CA PHE A 142 19.63 13.39 -3.75
C PHE A 142 18.37 14.23 -3.51
N CYS A 143 17.38 14.20 -4.40
CA CYS A 143 16.07 14.84 -4.19
C CYS A 143 15.28 14.18 -3.05
N HIS A 144 15.34 12.86 -2.88
CA HIS A 144 14.69 12.19 -1.75
C HIS A 144 15.35 12.53 -0.41
N VAL A 145 16.64 12.87 -0.39
CA VAL A 145 17.40 13.25 0.81
C VAL A 145 17.33 14.77 1.08
N LEU A 146 17.27 15.63 0.05
CA LEU A 146 17.21 17.08 0.21
C LEU A 146 15.83 17.63 0.60
N PHE A 147 14.74 16.94 0.25
CA PHE A 147 13.37 17.41 0.52
C PHE A 147 12.70 16.72 1.72
N LEU A 148 13.50 16.13 2.62
CA LEU A 148 13.06 15.55 3.90
C LEU A 148 13.34 16.46 5.11
N PHE A 149 13.53 17.77 4.91
CA PHE A 149 13.44 18.80 5.95
C PHE A 149 12.32 19.79 5.64
#